data_AF-A0A1F8EVB0-F1
#
_entry.id   AF-A0A1F8EVB0-F1
#
_cell.length_a   1.000
_cell.length_b   1.000
_cell.length_c   1.000
_cell.angle_alpha   90.00
_cell.angle_beta   90.00
_cell.angle_gamma   90.00
#
_symmetry.space_group_name_H-M   'P 1'
#
loop_
_entity.id
_entity.type
_entity.pdbx_description
1 polymer ?
#
loop_
_entity_poly.entity_id
_entity_poly.type
_entity_poly.pdbx_seq_one_letter_code
_entity_poly.pdbx_strand_id
1 'polypeptide(L)'
;MNKFSKVFIETLPILFGILLSYLFWQNNVLLFIIYLVLTLGLIYFHKDKTEFAIFTYGILIGAIVEVIGTQISGYQSFVKPDFGGIPMWLPIVWGYGFVAMKRIGFVLKDL
;
A
#
# COMPACT_ATOMS: atom_id res chain seq x y z
N MET A 1 11.51 17.60 15.23
CA MET A 1 12.00 17.02 13.95
C MET A 1 11.77 18.00 12.82
N ASN A 2 12.73 18.15 11.92
CA ASN A 2 12.54 18.92 10.69
C ASN A 2 11.58 18.19 9.72
N LYS A 3 11.08 18.88 8.69
CA LYS A 3 10.13 18.30 7.71
C LYS A 3 10.73 17.09 6.98
N PHE A 4 12.02 17.12 6.64
CA PHE A 4 12.72 16.01 6.00
C PHE A 4 12.67 14.72 6.83
N SER A 5 12.94 14.80 8.13
CA SER A 5 12.84 13.64 9.03
C SER A 5 11.42 13.10 9.10
N LYS A 6 10.40 13.96 9.07
CA LYS A 6 8.99 13.50 9.08
C LYS A 6 8.65 12.74 7.80
N VAL A 7 9.02 13.28 6.63
CA VAL A 7 8.85 12.58 5.35
C VAL A 7 9.58 11.24 5.36
N PHE A 8 10.82 11.21 5.85
CA PHE A 8 11.58 9.98 5.95
C PHE A 8 10.89 8.92 6.81
N ILE A 9 10.34 9.32 7.97
CA ILE A 9 9.57 8.41 8.83
C ILE A 9 8.32 7.88 8.12
N GLU A 10 7.55 8.73 7.43
CA GLU A 10 6.35 8.28 6.70
C GLU A 10 6.68 7.35 5.52
N THR A 11 7.90 7.44 4.99
CA THR A 11 8.39 6.54 3.93
C THR A 11 8.88 5.19 4.47
N LEU A 12 9.23 5.07 5.76
CA LEU A 12 9.76 3.82 6.33
C LEU A 12 8.83 2.61 6.08
N PRO A 13 7.50 2.69 6.31
CA PRO A 13 6.63 1.53 6.07
C PRO A 13 6.61 1.08 4.61
N ILE A 14 6.82 1.98 3.64
CA ILE A 14 6.94 1.63 2.22
C ILE A 14 8.24 0.85 1.98
N LEU A 15 9.37 1.31 2.53
CA LEU A 15 10.66 0.63 2.41
C LEU A 15 10.63 -0.76 3.06
N PHE A 16 10.01 -0.87 4.24
CA PHE A 16 9.76 -2.16 4.89
C PHE A 16 8.86 -3.05 4.05
N GLY A 17 7.82 -2.49 3.41
CA GLY A 17 6.98 -3.24 2.47
C GLY A 17 7.78 -3.80 1.29
N ILE A 18 8.66 -3.02 0.67
CA ILE A 18 9.51 -3.53 -0.41
C ILE A 18 10.37 -4.71 0.06
N LEU A 19 10.99 -4.61 1.23
CA LEU A 19 11.78 -5.68 1.82
C LEU A 19 10.94 -6.94 2.09
N LEU A 20 9.77 -6.79 2.68
CA LEU A 20 8.86 -7.90 2.97
C LEU A 20 8.41 -8.60 1.68
N SER A 21 8.02 -7.84 0.65
CA SER A 21 7.70 -8.38 -0.66
C SER A 21 8.88 -9.15 -1.25
N TYR A 22 10.10 -8.61 -1.20
CA TYR A 22 11.29 -9.33 -1.68
C TYR A 22 11.52 -10.66 -0.97
N LEU A 23 11.31 -10.72 0.34
CA LEU A 23 11.55 -11.93 1.14
C LEU A 23 10.44 -12.98 1.02
N PHE A 24 9.18 -12.54 0.83
CA PHE A 24 8.01 -13.41 0.96
C PHE A 24 7.08 -13.43 -0.26
N TRP A 25 7.49 -12.90 -1.42
CA TRP A 25 6.67 -12.88 -2.65
C TRP A 25 6.12 -14.25 -3.07
N GLN A 26 6.80 -15.33 -2.68
CA GLN A 26 6.35 -16.69 -2.96
C GLN A 26 5.16 -17.13 -2.09
N ASN A 27 4.76 -16.38 -1.06
CA ASN A 27 3.65 -16.71 -0.19
C ASN A 27 2.67 -15.53 -0.08
N ASN A 28 1.73 -15.48 -1.02
CA ASN A 28 0.78 -14.38 -1.11
C ASN A 28 -0.14 -14.24 0.12
N VAL A 29 -0.54 -15.36 0.73
CA VAL A 29 -1.40 -15.36 1.93
C VAL A 29 -0.64 -14.78 3.12
N LEU A 30 0.63 -15.14 3.29
CA LEU A 30 1.48 -14.57 4.35
C LEU A 30 1.62 -13.05 4.19
N LEU A 31 1.96 -12.59 2.98
CA LEU A 31 2.07 -11.15 2.69
C LEU A 31 0.75 -10.41 2.89
N PHE A 32 -0.38 -11.00 2.52
CA PHE A 32 -1.69 -10.41 2.73
C PHE A 32 -1.96 -10.17 4.22
N ILE A 33 -1.74 -11.18 5.07
CA ILE A 33 -1.92 -11.06 6.51
C ILE A 33 -0.97 -10.02 7.08
N ILE A 34 0.31 -10.05 6.70
CA ILE A 34 1.31 -9.08 7.17
C ILE A 34 0.88 -7.65 6.81
N TYR A 35 0.57 -7.37 5.54
CA TYR A 35 0.21 -6.03 5.11
C TYR A 35 -1.12 -5.56 5.70
N LEU A 36 -2.11 -6.45 5.83
CA LEU A 36 -3.38 -6.09 6.43
C LEU A 36 -3.20 -5.70 7.90
N VAL A 37 -2.51 -6.52 8.70
CA VAL A 37 -2.26 -6.26 10.12
C VAL A 37 -1.41 -5.00 10.32
N LEU A 38 -0.32 -4.86 9.57
CA LEU A 38 0.55 -3.69 9.67
C LEU A 38 -0.19 -2.41 9.27
N THR A 39 -0.91 -2.43 8.16
CA THR A 39 -1.65 -1.25 7.68
C THR A 39 -2.74 -0.83 8.65
N LEU A 40 -3.56 -1.77 9.12
CA LEU A 40 -4.60 -1.48 10.10
C LEU A 40 -4.00 -0.96 11.41
N GLY A 41 -2.87 -1.53 11.87
CA GLY A 41 -2.13 -1.03 13.01
C GLY A 41 -1.66 0.42 12.81
N LEU A 42 -1.01 0.71 11.69
CA LEU A 42 -0.50 2.05 11.36
C LEU A 42 -1.61 3.10 11.25
N ILE A 43 -2.77 2.74 10.71
CA ILE A 43 -3.95 3.61 10.63
C ILE A 43 -4.53 3.82 12.05
N TYR A 44 -4.72 2.73 12.80
CA TYR A 44 -5.28 2.78 14.15
C TYR A 44 -4.45 3.67 15.09
N PHE A 45 -3.12 3.52 15.08
CA PHE A 45 -2.24 4.30 15.95
C PHE A 45 -2.10 5.77 15.53
N HIS A 46 -2.32 6.12 14.26
CA HIS A 46 -2.27 7.52 13.84
C HIS A 46 -3.52 8.31 14.32
N LYS A 47 -4.65 7.64 14.55
CA LYS A 47 -5.91 8.25 15.05
C LYS A 47 -6.57 9.27 14.12
N ASP A 48 -6.20 9.29 12.83
CA ASP A 48 -6.89 10.11 11.84
C ASP A 48 -8.06 9.31 11.21
N LYS A 49 -9.28 9.82 11.42
CA LYS A 49 -10.53 9.17 10.98
C LYS A 49 -10.67 9.07 9.46
N THR A 50 -9.97 9.92 8.71
CA THR A 50 -10.03 9.94 7.24
C THR A 50 -9.20 8.83 6.62
N GLU A 51 -8.20 8.31 7.33
CA GLU A 51 -7.24 7.35 6.75
C GLU A 51 -7.88 6.02 6.39
N PHE A 52 -8.87 5.57 7.16
CA PHE A 52 -9.58 4.33 6.82
C PHE A 52 -10.40 4.47 5.52
N ALA A 53 -11.00 5.64 5.30
CA ALA A 53 -11.72 5.92 4.05
C ALA A 53 -10.75 5.99 2.86
N ILE A 54 -9.60 6.67 3.03
CA ILE A 54 -8.54 6.75 2.01
C ILE A 54 -7.96 5.36 1.72
N PHE A 55 -7.72 4.54 2.74
CA PHE A 55 -7.25 3.17 2.61
C PHE A 55 -8.22 2.32 1.80
N THR A 56 -9.50 2.37 2.12
CA THR A 56 -10.56 1.63 1.40
C THR A 56 -10.65 2.09 -0.06
N TYR A 57 -10.59 3.41 -0.30
CA TYR A 57 -10.56 3.96 -1.65
C TYR A 57 -9.33 3.48 -2.44
N GLY A 58 -8.15 3.50 -1.83
CA GLY A 58 -6.91 3.02 -2.43
C GLY A 58 -6.93 1.53 -2.77
N ILE A 59 -7.53 0.69 -1.90
CA ILE A 59 -7.75 -0.74 -2.21
C ILE A 59 -8.54 -0.90 -3.50
N LEU A 60 -9.68 -0.22 -3.61
CA LEU A 60 -10.60 -0.38 -4.73
C LEU A 60 -9.99 0.14 -6.04
N ILE A 61 -9.47 1.37 -6.02
CA ILE A 61 -8.89 2.00 -7.21
C ILE A 61 -7.61 1.30 -7.64
N GLY A 62 -6.73 0.96 -6.69
CA GLY A 62 -5.51 0.21 -6.97
C GLY A 62 -5.81 -1.14 -7.60
N ALA A 63 -6.74 -1.92 -7.02
CA ALA A 63 -7.15 -3.20 -7.60
C ALA A 63 -7.71 -3.06 -9.02
N ILE A 64 -8.55 -2.06 -9.28
CA ILE A 64 -9.11 -1.81 -10.63
C ILE A 64 -7.98 -1.52 -11.63
N VAL A 65 -7.05 -0.63 -11.30
CA VAL A 65 -5.92 -0.29 -12.18
C VAL A 65 -5.09 -1.52 -12.52
N GLU A 66 -4.77 -2.34 -11.51
CA GLU A 66 -3.93 -3.52 -11.69
C GLU A 66 -4.64 -4.65 -12.46
N VAL A 67 -5.93 -4.88 -12.19
CA VAL A 67 -6.74 -5.86 -12.93
C VAL A 67 -6.90 -5.43 -14.39
N ILE A 68 -7.15 -4.15 -14.67
CA ILE A 68 -7.19 -3.64 -16.05
C ILE A 68 -5.84 -3.88 -16.72
N GLY A 69 -4.75 -3.52 -16.04
CA GLY A 69 -3.39 -3.64 -16.56
C GLY A 69 -2.97 -5.07 -16.91
N THR A 70 -3.51 -6.05 -16.18
CA THR A 70 -3.15 -7.47 -16.34
C THR A 70 -4.14 -8.23 -17.22
N GLN A 71 -5.45 -8.13 -16.95
CA GLN A 71 -6.47 -8.97 -17.57
C GLN A 71 -7.14 -8.35 -18.79
N ILE A 72 -7.15 -7.01 -18.91
CA ILE A 72 -7.85 -6.32 -20.00
C ILE A 72 -6.87 -5.81 -21.05
N SER A 73 -5.89 -5.01 -20.63
CA SER A 73 -4.90 -4.44 -21.55
C SER A 73 -3.70 -5.38 -21.76
N GLY A 74 -3.32 -6.14 -20.73
CA GLY A 74 -2.20 -7.08 -20.77
C GLY A 74 -0.81 -6.42 -20.83
N TYR A 75 -0.68 -5.12 -20.52
CA TYR A 75 0.61 -4.44 -20.56
C TYR A 75 1.55 -4.83 -19.40
N GLN A 76 1.01 -5.44 -18.34
CA GLN A 76 1.78 -5.90 -17.19
C GLN A 76 1.35 -7.30 -16.74
N SER A 77 2.21 -7.97 -15.99
CA SER A 77 1.93 -9.28 -15.40
C SER A 77 2.68 -9.47 -14.08
N PHE A 78 2.14 -10.33 -13.23
CA PHE A 78 2.76 -10.72 -11.96
C PHE A 78 3.22 -12.18 -12.04
N VAL A 79 4.38 -12.48 -11.45
CA VAL A 79 4.97 -13.84 -11.44
C VAL A 79 4.10 -14.83 -10.66
N LYS A 80 3.40 -14.35 -9.62
CA LYS A 80 2.54 -15.18 -8.76
C LYS A 80 1.20 -14.48 -8.49
N PRO A 81 0.29 -14.43 -9.47
CA PRO A 81 -1.02 -13.83 -9.29
C PRO A 81 -1.95 -14.78 -8.51
N ASP A 82 -2.97 -14.22 -7.87
CA ASP A 82 -4.08 -14.97 -7.29
C ASP A 82 -5.35 -14.69 -8.12
N PHE A 83 -6.16 -13.71 -7.69
CA PHE A 83 -7.42 -13.35 -8.32
C PHE A 83 -7.27 -12.11 -9.21
N GLY A 84 -7.93 -12.10 -10.37
CA GLY A 84 -7.93 -10.95 -11.28
C GLY A 84 -6.57 -10.62 -11.88
N GLY A 85 -5.66 -11.60 -11.97
CA GLY A 85 -4.32 -11.40 -12.52
C GLY A 85 -3.31 -10.74 -11.59
N ILE A 86 -3.67 -10.51 -10.32
CA ILE A 86 -2.84 -9.79 -9.34
C ILE A 86 -2.70 -10.60 -8.03
N PRO A 87 -1.62 -10.42 -7.26
CA PRO A 87 -1.51 -11.00 -5.92
C PRO A 87 -2.52 -10.38 -4.96
N MET A 88 -3.14 -11.19 -4.09
CA MET A 88 -4.22 -10.74 -3.19
C MET A 88 -3.76 -9.68 -2.17
N TRP A 89 -2.46 -9.59 -1.90
CA TRP A 89 -1.87 -8.62 -0.99
C TRP A 89 -1.66 -7.25 -1.62
N LEU A 90 -1.62 -7.17 -2.96
CA LEU A 90 -1.31 -5.94 -3.69
C LEU A 90 -2.34 -4.82 -3.47
N PRO A 91 -3.67 -5.09 -3.46
CA PRO A 91 -4.66 -4.06 -3.13
C PRO A 91 -4.46 -3.44 -1.75
N ILE A 92 -4.01 -4.21 -0.75
CA ILE A 92 -3.73 -3.68 0.60
C ILE A 92 -2.56 -2.69 0.55
N VAL A 93 -1.51 -3.02 -0.20
CA VAL A 93 -0.35 -2.13 -0.41
C VAL A 93 -0.78 -0.84 -1.11
N TRP A 94 -1.64 -0.93 -2.13
CA TRP A 94 -2.24 0.26 -2.76
C TRP A 94 -3.01 1.12 -1.75
N GLY A 95 -3.86 0.50 -0.93
CA GLY A 95 -4.56 1.19 0.15
C GLY A 95 -3.61 1.98 1.05
N TYR A 96 -2.55 1.33 1.55
CA TYR A 96 -1.58 2.02 2.40
C TYR A 96 -0.78 3.10 1.64
N GLY A 97 -0.44 2.86 0.37
CA GLY A 97 0.23 3.84 -0.48
C GLY A 97 -0.54 5.16 -0.56
N PHE A 98 -1.88 5.10 -0.69
CA PHE A 98 -2.73 6.29 -0.64
C PHE A 98 -2.69 7.01 0.71
N VAL A 99 -2.71 6.25 1.82
CA VAL A 99 -2.56 6.82 3.17
C VAL A 99 -1.21 7.53 3.31
N ALA A 100 -0.12 6.87 2.90
CA ALA A 100 1.23 7.43 2.96
C ALA A 100 1.37 8.70 2.11
N MET A 101 0.84 8.70 0.88
CA MET A 101 0.82 9.89 0.02
C MET A 101 0.10 11.07 0.68
N LYS A 102 -1.05 10.82 1.32
CA LYS A 102 -1.76 11.84 2.09
C LYS A 102 -0.90 12.37 3.24
N ARG A 103 -0.30 11.50 4.06
CA ARG A 103 0.55 11.90 5.20
C ARG A 103 1.74 12.76 4.75
N ILE A 104 2.46 12.30 3.72
CA ILE A 104 3.59 13.04 3.13
C ILE A 104 3.12 14.39 2.59
N GLY A 105 1.99 14.42 1.87
CA GLY A 105 1.39 15.66 1.36
C GLY A 105 1.09 16.68 2.46
N PHE A 106 0.55 16.23 3.60
CA PHE A 106 0.32 17.11 4.76
C PHE A 106 1.62 17.63 5.38
N VAL A 107 2.68 16.83 5.44
CA VAL A 107 3.99 17.28 5.94
C VAL A 107 4.60 18.35 5.03
N LEU A 108 4.38 18.23 3.71
CA LEU A 108 4.94 19.12 2.70
C LEU A 108 4.09 20.37 2.41
N LYS A 109 2.81 20.40 2.82
CA LYS A 109 1.82 21.43 2.47
C LYS A 109 2.29 22.89 2.64
N ASP A 110 3.17 23.16 3.61
CA ASP A 110 3.66 24.50 3.93
C ASP A 110 5.11 24.75 3.47
N LEU A 111 5.59 24.06 2.44
CA LEU A 111 6.83 24.41 1.72
C LEU A 111 6.53 25.48 0.67
#